data_AF-A0A7T5R1N8-F1
#
_entry.id   AF-A0A7T5R1N8-F1
#
_cell.length_a   1.000
_cell.length_b   1.000
_cell.length_c   1.000
_cell.angle_alpha   90.00
_cell.angle_beta   90.00
_cell.angle_gamma   90.00
#
_symmetry.space_group_name_H-M   'P 1'
#
loop_
_entity.id
_entity.type
_entity.pdbx_description
1 polymer ?
#
loop_
_entity_poly.entity_id
_entity_poly.type
_entity_poly.pdbx_seq_one_letter_code
_entity_poly.pdbx_strand_id
1 'polypeptide(L)'
;MKINIDRSGDLSALFAMRANPWAPRYEPDLWNDRSEGAFASLIDRHFYFLKRTLKLFDLREGTVGLSQLFNRFDTVDIASKTGVPVDFVSQIRGDVMSFLRSTMYSTNCYAYTLNIRDGHPPGSKLFPGQLAQRHTNPVVPWEGDIDQVVEGAIRDGLRLFDGDPLNDKIPETFYLAALHERPQQGGKQCDYHFLRIDRHGGVSHKNGHGYVTNLDYGGAEIVDPFNDAVLPGYRYHAAFLVPCVMT
;
A
#
# COMPACT_ATOMS: atom_id res chain seq x y z
N MET A 1 -9.76 -18.94 -22.02
CA MET A 1 -10.99 -18.18 -21.71
C MET A 1 -10.75 -16.76 -22.18
N LYS A 2 -11.48 -16.25 -23.19
CA LYS A 2 -11.35 -14.85 -23.63
C LYS A 2 -12.18 -14.00 -22.66
N ILE A 3 -11.53 -13.37 -21.70
CA ILE A 3 -12.18 -12.43 -20.79
C ILE A 3 -12.52 -11.20 -21.64
N ASN A 4 -13.81 -11.00 -21.90
CA ASN A 4 -14.31 -9.84 -22.62
C ASN A 4 -14.42 -8.70 -21.60
N ILE A 5 -13.30 -8.00 -21.38
CA ILE A 5 -13.21 -6.93 -20.38
C ILE A 5 -13.79 -5.68 -21.01
N ASP A 6 -14.96 -5.27 -20.52
CA ASP A 6 -15.53 -3.96 -20.78
C ASP A 6 -14.51 -2.88 -20.38
N ARG A 7 -14.08 -2.07 -21.35
CA ARG A 7 -13.00 -1.08 -21.23
C ARG A 7 -13.44 0.22 -20.55
N SER A 8 -14.60 0.24 -19.91
CA SER A 8 -15.22 1.43 -19.31
C SER A 8 -15.08 1.49 -17.78
N GLY A 9 -13.85 1.38 -17.26
CA GLY A 9 -13.60 1.66 -15.85
C GLY A 9 -14.11 3.05 -15.46
N ASP A 10 -14.87 3.14 -14.36
CA ASP A 10 -15.42 4.39 -13.84
C ASP A 10 -14.30 5.28 -13.28
N LEU A 11 -13.80 6.20 -14.11
CA LEU A 11 -12.74 7.13 -13.73
C LEU A 11 -13.19 8.14 -12.66
N SER A 12 -14.50 8.27 -12.37
CA SER A 12 -15.00 9.23 -11.38
C SER A 12 -14.47 8.97 -9.96
N ALA A 13 -14.10 7.73 -9.64
CA ALA A 13 -13.45 7.37 -8.39
C ALA A 13 -12.03 7.96 -8.28
N LEU A 14 -11.24 7.87 -9.35
CA LEU A 14 -9.89 8.45 -9.44
C LEU A 14 -9.92 9.98 -9.36
N PHE A 15 -10.89 10.62 -10.02
CA PHE A 15 -11.01 12.08 -10.04
C PHE A 15 -11.40 12.71 -8.69
N ALA A 16 -11.95 11.93 -7.74
CA ALA A 16 -12.28 12.45 -6.41
C ALA A 16 -11.08 12.55 -5.47
N MET A 17 -9.96 11.89 -5.79
CA MET A 17 -8.72 11.98 -5.02
C MET A 17 -7.77 12.95 -5.74
N ARG A 18 -7.20 13.91 -4.99
CA ARG A 18 -6.32 14.98 -5.50
C ARG A 18 -4.97 14.43 -6.02
N ALA A 19 -4.98 13.68 -7.11
CA ALA A 19 -3.77 13.12 -7.70
C ALA A 19 -3.10 14.10 -8.70
N ASN A 20 -1.76 14.07 -8.69
CA ASN A 20 -0.87 14.93 -9.47
C ASN A 20 -0.99 14.66 -10.99
N PRO A 21 -0.99 15.71 -11.86
CA PRO A 21 -1.10 15.58 -13.32
C PRO A 21 0.07 14.87 -14.02
N TRP A 22 1.11 14.50 -13.29
CA TRP A 22 2.25 13.74 -13.79
C TRP A 22 2.33 12.40 -13.07
N ALA A 23 2.72 11.33 -13.79
CA ALA A 23 3.30 10.18 -13.12
C ALA A 23 4.46 10.72 -12.27
N PRO A 24 4.40 10.65 -10.92
CA PRO A 24 5.47 11.22 -10.12
C PRO A 24 6.75 10.51 -10.51
N ARG A 25 7.80 11.28 -10.75
CA ARG A 25 9.15 10.73 -10.85
C ARG A 25 9.43 9.93 -9.58
N TYR A 26 10.38 9.00 -9.66
CA TYR A 26 10.91 8.38 -8.45
C TYR A 26 11.42 9.47 -7.50
N GLU A 27 10.61 9.77 -6.48
CA GLU A 27 10.84 10.82 -5.49
C GLU A 27 10.70 10.19 -4.10
N PRO A 28 11.69 9.38 -3.67
CA PRO A 28 11.62 8.63 -2.42
C PRO A 28 11.31 9.54 -1.22
N ASP A 29 11.86 10.76 -1.19
CA ASP A 29 11.65 11.73 -0.11
C ASP A 29 10.18 12.14 0.11
N LEU A 30 9.31 12.01 -0.90
CA LEU A 30 7.87 12.27 -0.74
C LEU A 30 7.12 11.09 -0.10
N TRP A 31 7.67 9.89 -0.16
CA TRP A 31 7.01 8.64 0.24
C TRP A 31 7.65 8.00 1.46
N ASN A 32 8.91 8.33 1.69
CA ASN A 32 9.75 7.85 2.75
C ASN A 32 9.81 8.96 3.79
N ASP A 33 9.00 8.82 4.83
CA ASP A 33 9.16 9.68 5.98
C ASP A 33 10.57 9.45 6.54
N ARG A 34 11.34 10.53 6.78
CA ARG A 34 12.70 10.47 7.38
C ARG A 34 12.73 9.89 8.80
N SER A 35 11.62 9.33 9.26
CA SER A 35 11.30 8.96 10.63
C SER A 35 11.54 7.48 10.94
N GLU A 36 12.18 6.67 10.08
CA GLU A 36 12.49 5.27 10.46
C GLU A 36 13.25 5.19 11.79
N GLY A 37 14.27 6.04 11.98
CA GLY A 37 14.99 6.11 13.25
C GLY A 37 14.10 6.55 14.41
N ALA A 38 13.15 7.45 14.16
CA ALA A 38 12.22 7.93 15.18
C ALA A 38 11.19 6.85 15.56
N PHE A 39 10.71 6.04 14.61
CA PHE A 39 9.75 4.98 14.90
C PHE A 39 10.37 3.73 15.50
N ALA A 40 11.50 3.25 14.97
CA ALA A 40 12.27 2.20 15.62
C ALA A 40 12.55 2.61 17.08
N SER A 41 12.96 3.86 17.30
CA SER A 41 13.11 4.38 18.67
C SER A 41 11.80 4.50 19.46
N LEU A 42 10.65 4.80 18.84
CA LEU A 42 9.36 4.89 19.52
C LEU A 42 8.88 3.52 19.97
N ILE A 43 8.88 2.54 19.06
CA ILE A 43 8.55 1.17 19.41
C ILE A 43 9.57 0.66 20.41
N ASP A 44 10.87 0.78 20.18
CA ASP A 44 11.85 0.24 21.13
C ASP A 44 11.71 0.85 22.53
N ARG A 45 11.45 2.17 22.63
CA ARG A 45 11.20 2.84 23.92
C ARG A 45 9.94 2.37 24.64
N HIS A 46 8.90 1.97 23.89
CA HIS A 46 7.59 1.62 24.45
C HIS A 46 7.16 0.18 24.16
N PHE A 47 8.05 -0.68 23.66
CA PHE A 47 7.72 -1.97 23.05
C PHE A 47 7.00 -2.86 24.06
N TYR A 48 7.57 -2.98 25.25
CA TYR A 48 7.02 -3.78 26.33
C TYR A 48 5.66 -3.25 26.80
N PHE A 49 5.48 -1.92 26.88
CA PHE A 49 4.20 -1.33 27.23
C PHE A 49 3.16 -1.63 26.15
N LEU A 50 3.45 -1.33 24.88
CA LEU A 50 2.53 -1.54 23.77
C LEU A 50 2.13 -3.02 23.62
N LYS A 51 3.10 -3.93 23.67
CA LYS A 51 2.85 -5.38 23.59
C LYS A 51 1.98 -5.88 24.73
N ARG A 52 2.28 -5.47 25.97
CA ARG A 52 1.48 -5.83 27.14
C ARG A 52 0.06 -5.29 27.05
N THR A 53 -0.09 -4.03 26.63
CA THR A 53 -1.40 -3.38 26.49
C THR A 53 -2.24 -4.08 25.43
N LEU A 54 -1.68 -4.40 24.25
CA LEU A 54 -2.40 -5.17 23.22
C LEU A 54 -2.92 -6.51 23.77
N LYS A 55 -2.09 -7.24 24.52
CA LYS A 55 -2.50 -8.50 25.17
C LYS A 55 -3.62 -8.30 26.19
N LEU A 56 -3.60 -7.23 26.99
CA LEU A 56 -4.64 -6.93 27.99
C LEU A 56 -6.01 -6.64 27.36
N PHE A 57 -6.03 -6.18 26.12
CA PHE A 57 -7.24 -5.87 25.37
C PHE A 57 -7.62 -6.95 24.35
N ASP A 58 -6.94 -8.11 24.37
CA ASP A 58 -7.12 -9.22 23.42
C ASP A 58 -7.01 -8.77 21.95
N LEU A 59 -6.03 -7.90 21.69
CA LEU A 59 -5.74 -7.37 20.36
C LEU A 59 -4.51 -8.05 19.77
N ARG A 60 -4.51 -8.20 18.44
CA ARG A 60 -3.36 -8.75 17.70
C ARG A 60 -2.15 -7.83 17.84
N GLU A 61 -0.95 -8.40 17.80
CA GLU A 61 0.27 -7.60 17.71
C GLU A 61 0.39 -6.91 16.34
N GLY A 62 1.08 -5.76 16.30
CA GLY A 62 1.33 -5.00 15.08
C GLY A 62 0.43 -3.78 14.87
N THR A 63 0.56 -3.15 13.70
CA THR A 63 -0.07 -1.86 13.37
C THR A 63 -1.60 -1.89 13.42
N VAL A 64 -2.21 -3.00 13.00
CA VAL A 64 -3.67 -3.19 13.06
C VAL A 64 -4.16 -3.18 14.51
N GLY A 65 -3.48 -3.92 15.40
CA GLY A 65 -3.84 -3.95 16.82
C GLY A 65 -3.65 -2.60 17.49
N LEU A 66 -2.55 -1.89 17.18
CA LEU A 66 -2.30 -0.54 17.69
C LEU A 66 -3.38 0.45 17.23
N SER A 67 -3.77 0.39 15.96
CA SER A 67 -4.88 1.19 15.43
C SER A 67 -6.19 0.88 16.17
N GLN A 68 -6.50 -0.41 16.36
CA GLN A 68 -7.70 -0.82 17.10
C GLN A 68 -7.68 -0.36 18.56
N LEU A 69 -6.55 -0.48 19.25
CA LEU A 69 -6.39 -0.06 20.63
C LEU A 69 -6.77 1.41 20.79
N PHE A 70 -6.15 2.29 20.01
CA PHE A 70 -6.32 3.74 20.16
C PHE A 70 -7.55 4.32 19.45
N ASN A 71 -8.22 3.55 18.58
CA ASN A 71 -9.49 3.95 18.00
C ASN A 71 -10.70 3.47 18.81
N ARG A 72 -10.59 2.35 19.53
CA ARG A 72 -11.72 1.73 20.25
C ARG A 72 -11.77 2.06 21.74
N PHE A 73 -10.63 2.32 22.36
CA PHE A 73 -10.54 2.56 23.80
C PHE A 73 -10.03 3.97 24.05
N ASP A 74 -10.63 4.64 25.03
CA ASP A 74 -10.14 5.95 25.44
C ASP A 74 -8.87 5.83 26.31
N THR A 75 -8.20 6.96 26.50
CA THR A 75 -6.93 7.04 27.22
C THR A 75 -7.08 6.67 28.70
N VAL A 76 -8.24 6.93 29.32
CA VAL A 76 -8.52 6.67 30.73
C VAL A 76 -8.73 5.17 30.96
N ASP A 77 -9.44 4.50 30.07
CA ASP A 77 -9.65 3.04 30.10
C ASP A 77 -8.33 2.28 30.01
N ILE A 78 -7.48 2.69 29.06
CA ILE A 78 -6.15 2.10 28.88
C ILE A 78 -5.28 2.34 30.12
N ALA A 79 -5.26 3.56 30.66
CA ALA A 79 -4.51 3.90 31.87
C ALA A 79 -4.96 3.06 33.08
N SER A 80 -6.28 2.96 33.30
CA SER A 80 -6.89 2.17 34.37
C SER A 80 -6.49 0.69 34.29
N LYS A 81 -6.58 0.07 33.12
CA LYS A 81 -6.23 -1.36 32.94
C LYS A 81 -4.73 -1.65 33.01
N THR A 82 -3.89 -0.70 32.63
CA THR A 82 -2.44 -0.90 32.60
C THR A 82 -1.75 -0.46 33.88
N GLY A 83 -2.43 0.36 34.70
CA GLY A 83 -1.87 0.95 35.93
C GLY A 83 -0.85 2.06 35.67
N VAL A 84 -0.89 2.70 34.50
CA VAL A 84 0.01 3.81 34.15
C VAL A 84 -0.73 5.15 34.13
N PRO A 85 -0.04 6.30 34.27
CA PRO A 85 -0.69 7.61 34.24
C PRO A 85 -1.40 7.91 32.91
N VAL A 86 -2.55 8.60 32.98
CA VAL A 86 -3.33 9.01 31.79
C VAL A 86 -2.48 9.84 30.82
N ASP A 87 -1.66 10.76 31.34
CA ASP A 87 -0.81 11.62 30.50
C ASP A 87 0.21 10.82 29.70
N PHE A 88 0.77 9.76 30.30
CA PHE A 88 1.69 8.85 29.61
C PHE A 88 0.99 8.09 28.48
N VAL A 89 -0.22 7.58 28.72
CA VAL A 89 -1.02 6.94 27.66
C VAL A 89 -1.38 7.94 26.56
N SER A 90 -1.71 9.18 26.93
CA SER A 90 -2.05 10.25 25.99
C SER A 90 -0.89 10.56 25.06
N GLN A 91 0.32 10.69 25.61
CA GLN A 91 1.54 10.90 24.84
C GLN A 91 1.79 9.75 23.86
N ILE A 92 1.76 8.50 24.34
CA ILE A 92 1.96 7.32 23.50
C ILE A 92 0.91 7.24 22.39
N ARG A 93 -0.36 7.55 22.70
CA ARG A 93 -1.43 7.62 21.70
C ARG A 93 -1.10 8.63 20.61
N GLY A 94 -0.65 9.83 20.99
CA GLY A 94 -0.23 10.87 20.05
C GLY A 94 0.86 10.37 19.11
N ASP A 95 1.93 9.80 19.67
CA ASP A 95 3.08 9.31 18.91
C ASP A 95 2.69 8.15 17.98
N VAL A 96 1.93 7.16 18.47
CA VAL A 96 1.49 6.01 17.68
C VAL A 96 0.52 6.43 16.58
N MET A 97 -0.42 7.34 16.84
CA MET A 97 -1.37 7.79 15.83
C MET A 97 -0.72 8.68 14.77
N SER A 98 0.22 9.54 15.16
CA SER A 98 1.04 10.31 14.20
C SER A 98 1.78 9.36 13.27
N PHE A 99 2.38 8.32 13.86
CA PHE A 99 3.07 7.28 13.12
C PHE A 99 2.15 6.50 12.16
N LEU A 100 1.00 6.00 12.62
CA LEU A 100 0.07 5.22 11.79
C LEU A 100 -0.54 6.03 10.64
N ARG A 101 -0.48 7.37 10.74
CA ARG A 101 -0.90 8.32 9.70
C ARG A 101 0.24 8.75 8.76
N SER A 102 1.49 8.43 9.09
CA SER A 102 2.63 8.73 8.23
C SER A 102 2.45 8.12 6.85
N THR A 103 2.92 8.79 5.80
CA THR A 103 2.78 8.32 4.41
C THR A 103 3.41 6.93 4.27
N MET A 104 4.53 6.67 4.94
CA MET A 104 5.24 5.40 4.87
C MET A 104 4.41 4.22 5.38
N TYR A 105 3.60 4.42 6.44
CA TYR A 105 2.84 3.34 7.07
C TYR A 105 1.38 3.24 6.63
N SER A 106 0.79 4.35 6.18
CA SER A 106 -0.58 4.38 5.69
C SER A 106 -0.72 3.99 4.22
N THR A 107 0.41 3.77 3.52
CA THR A 107 0.43 3.36 2.10
C THR A 107 1.12 2.01 1.91
N ASN A 108 0.87 1.36 0.77
CA ASN A 108 1.48 0.11 0.32
C ASN A 108 1.92 0.21 -1.15
N CYS A 109 2.38 -0.89 -1.76
CA CYS A 109 2.75 -0.93 -3.18
C CYS A 109 1.62 -0.43 -4.11
N TYR A 110 0.36 -0.73 -3.79
CA TYR A 110 -0.77 -0.33 -4.60
C TYR A 110 -1.10 1.17 -4.47
N ALA A 111 -1.28 1.67 -3.26
CA ALA A 111 -1.44 3.12 -3.00
C ALA A 111 -0.26 3.92 -3.55
N TYR A 112 0.96 3.41 -3.39
CA TYR A 112 2.15 3.96 -4.00
C TYR A 112 1.95 4.05 -5.50
N THR A 113 1.68 2.92 -6.17
CA THR A 113 1.49 2.83 -7.62
C THR A 113 0.45 3.81 -8.15
N LEU A 114 -0.66 4.03 -7.44
CA LEU A 114 -1.71 4.99 -7.83
C LEU A 114 -1.43 6.45 -7.50
N ASN A 115 -0.30 6.72 -6.83
CA ASN A 115 0.06 8.05 -6.37
C ASN A 115 -0.93 8.60 -5.31
N ILE A 116 -1.45 7.74 -4.44
CA ILE A 116 -2.41 8.10 -3.40
C ILE A 116 -1.71 8.05 -2.04
N ARG A 117 -1.26 9.22 -1.58
CA ARG A 117 -0.52 9.37 -0.31
C ARG A 117 -1.42 9.49 0.91
N ASP A 118 -2.60 10.08 0.74
CA ASP A 118 -3.47 10.51 1.83
C ASP A 118 -4.87 9.90 1.70
N GLY A 119 -5.69 10.07 2.74
CA GLY A 119 -7.08 9.62 2.77
C GLY A 119 -7.28 8.19 3.30
N HIS A 120 -6.19 7.52 3.69
CA HIS A 120 -6.24 6.17 4.28
C HIS A 120 -6.51 6.24 5.79
N PRO A 121 -7.42 5.41 6.34
CA PRO A 121 -7.54 5.23 7.78
C PRO A 121 -6.21 4.78 8.43
N PRO A 122 -5.90 5.21 9.68
CA PRO A 122 -4.68 4.82 10.37
C PRO A 122 -4.50 3.29 10.44
N GLY A 123 -3.34 2.80 9.99
CA GLY A 123 -3.04 1.36 9.96
C GLY A 123 -3.81 0.55 8.91
N SER A 124 -4.56 1.20 8.03
CA SER A 124 -5.15 0.57 6.85
C SER A 124 -4.26 0.74 5.62
N LYS A 125 -4.55 -0.03 4.57
CA LYS A 125 -3.87 0.03 3.27
C LYS A 125 -4.94 0.03 2.18
N LEU A 126 -4.64 0.71 1.07
CA LEU A 126 -5.47 0.62 -0.11
C LEU A 126 -5.27 -0.74 -0.78
N PHE A 127 -6.38 -1.40 -1.12
CA PHE A 127 -6.42 -2.62 -1.90
C PHE A 127 -7.11 -2.36 -3.24
N PRO A 128 -6.74 -3.09 -4.30
CA PRO A 128 -7.45 -3.03 -5.57
C PRO A 128 -8.96 -3.22 -5.42
N GLY A 129 -9.73 -2.33 -6.02
CA GLY A 129 -11.20 -2.29 -6.01
C GLY A 129 -11.80 -1.38 -4.93
N GLN A 130 -10.99 -0.84 -4.01
CA GLN A 130 -11.50 -0.03 -2.90
C GLN A 130 -11.86 1.40 -3.29
N LEU A 131 -11.28 1.97 -4.36
CA LEU A 131 -11.62 3.32 -4.81
C LEU A 131 -13.00 3.36 -5.44
N ALA A 132 -13.34 2.32 -6.23
CA ALA A 132 -14.65 2.19 -6.85
C ALA A 132 -15.79 2.00 -5.82
N GLN A 133 -15.51 1.38 -4.68
CA GLN A 133 -16.52 0.97 -3.69
C GLN A 133 -16.89 2.06 -2.67
N ARG A 134 -16.70 3.36 -2.96
CA ARG A 134 -16.97 4.52 -2.07
C ARG A 134 -17.86 4.18 -0.87
N HIS A 135 -17.23 3.83 0.27
CA HIS A 135 -17.86 3.61 1.58
C HIS A 135 -18.68 2.34 1.85
N THR A 136 -18.66 1.31 1.00
CA THR A 136 -19.16 -0.02 1.40
C THR A 136 -17.99 -0.93 1.77
N ASN A 137 -18.02 -1.44 3.00
CA ASN A 137 -17.14 -2.46 3.59
C ASN A 137 -16.45 -3.34 2.52
N PRO A 138 -15.11 -3.48 2.45
CA PRO A 138 -14.43 -4.17 1.35
C PRO A 138 -15.00 -5.59 1.19
N VAL A 139 -15.84 -5.78 0.16
CA VAL A 139 -16.66 -6.99 0.04
C VAL A 139 -15.86 -8.21 -0.40
N VAL A 140 -14.59 -8.06 -0.78
CA VAL A 140 -13.79 -9.23 -1.13
C VAL A 140 -12.70 -9.41 -0.08
N PRO A 141 -12.92 -10.20 0.99
CA PRO A 141 -11.81 -10.79 1.71
C PRO A 141 -10.99 -11.49 0.65
N TRP A 142 -9.80 -10.97 0.43
CA TRP A 142 -8.92 -11.44 -0.62
C TRP A 142 -8.64 -12.93 -0.38
N GLU A 143 -9.22 -13.80 -1.21
CA GLU A 143 -9.18 -15.26 -0.99
C GLU A 143 -7.87 -15.88 -1.51
N GLY A 144 -6.89 -15.06 -1.87
CA GLY A 144 -5.63 -15.51 -2.45
C GLY A 144 -5.71 -15.72 -3.97
N ASP A 145 -6.63 -15.05 -4.66
CA ASP A 145 -6.76 -15.11 -6.11
C ASP A 145 -6.23 -13.81 -6.75
N ILE A 146 -5.28 -13.96 -7.68
CA ILE A 146 -4.69 -12.85 -8.43
C ILE A 146 -5.69 -12.22 -9.39
N ASP A 147 -6.65 -12.99 -9.90
CA ASP A 147 -7.66 -12.47 -10.83
C ASP A 147 -8.53 -11.41 -10.13
N GLN A 148 -8.79 -11.56 -8.83
CA GLN A 148 -9.48 -10.55 -8.01
C GLN A 148 -8.67 -9.25 -7.88
N VAL A 149 -7.34 -9.33 -7.85
CA VAL A 149 -6.44 -8.15 -7.84
C VAL A 149 -6.55 -7.41 -9.18
N VAL A 150 -6.52 -8.16 -10.28
CA VAL A 150 -6.67 -7.62 -11.64
C VAL A 150 -8.02 -6.95 -11.80
N GLU A 151 -9.11 -7.63 -11.45
CA GLU A 151 -10.46 -7.07 -11.52
C GLU A 151 -10.62 -5.83 -10.63
N GLY A 152 -10.10 -5.88 -9.39
CA GLY A 152 -10.12 -4.75 -8.48
C GLY A 152 -9.38 -3.54 -9.06
N ALA A 153 -8.20 -3.77 -9.65
CA ALA A 153 -7.43 -2.71 -10.28
C ALA A 153 -8.18 -2.08 -11.46
N ILE A 154 -8.83 -2.88 -12.29
CA ILE A 154 -9.66 -2.38 -13.39
C ILE A 154 -10.84 -1.55 -12.86
N ARG A 155 -11.51 -2.01 -11.80
CA ARG A 155 -12.62 -1.26 -11.16
C ARG A 155 -12.16 0.09 -10.61
N ASP A 156 -10.95 0.15 -10.07
CA ASP A 156 -10.32 1.39 -9.61
C ASP A 156 -9.85 2.30 -10.76
N GLY A 157 -10.05 1.88 -12.02
CA GLY A 157 -9.84 2.70 -13.22
C GLY A 157 -8.51 2.48 -13.95
N LEU A 158 -7.72 1.47 -13.55
CA LEU A 158 -6.55 1.04 -14.31
C LEU A 158 -7.02 0.28 -15.57
N ARG A 159 -6.17 0.26 -16.60
CA ARG A 159 -6.46 -0.50 -17.83
C ARG A 159 -5.40 -1.56 -18.02
N LEU A 160 -5.79 -2.79 -18.32
CA LEU A 160 -4.84 -3.81 -18.74
C LEU A 160 -4.09 -3.33 -19.98
N PHE A 161 -2.78 -3.52 -19.96
CA PHE A 161 -1.90 -3.22 -21.06
C PHE A 161 -1.59 -4.50 -21.83
N ASP A 162 -1.97 -4.55 -23.10
CA ASP A 162 -1.83 -5.69 -24.01
C ASP A 162 -0.66 -5.56 -25.00
N GLY A 163 0.13 -4.49 -24.87
CA GLY A 163 1.32 -4.23 -25.69
C GLY A 163 2.61 -4.83 -25.13
N ASP A 164 3.71 -4.60 -25.83
CA ASP A 164 5.06 -4.88 -25.35
C ASP A 164 5.55 -3.71 -24.48
N PRO A 165 5.60 -3.86 -23.15
CA PRO A 165 5.87 -2.73 -22.27
C PRO A 165 7.31 -2.22 -22.32
N LEU A 166 8.22 -2.94 -22.98
CA LEU A 166 9.59 -2.50 -23.20
C LEU A 166 9.75 -1.71 -24.51
N ASN A 167 8.87 -1.92 -25.48
CA ASN A 167 9.03 -1.39 -26.84
C ASN A 167 7.89 -0.46 -27.29
N ASP A 168 6.70 -0.61 -26.74
CA ASP A 168 5.53 0.17 -27.16
C ASP A 168 5.49 1.55 -26.50
N LYS A 169 5.03 2.54 -27.28
CA LYS A 169 4.85 3.89 -26.79
C LYS A 169 3.65 3.98 -25.85
N ILE A 170 3.90 4.34 -24.59
CA ILE A 170 2.84 4.60 -23.60
C ILE A 170 2.20 5.97 -23.88
N PRO A 171 0.86 6.07 -23.94
CA PRO A 171 0.21 7.37 -24.14
C PRO A 171 0.57 8.33 -23.02
N GLU A 172 0.76 9.61 -23.34
CA GLU A 172 1.22 10.63 -22.39
C GLU A 172 0.29 10.85 -21.20
N THR A 173 -0.96 10.40 -21.29
CA THR A 173 -1.93 10.48 -20.20
C THR A 173 -1.84 9.30 -19.22
N PHE A 174 -0.87 8.40 -19.39
CA PHE A 174 -0.68 7.21 -18.56
C PHE A 174 0.80 7.01 -18.17
N TYR A 175 1.01 6.15 -17.19
CA TYR A 175 2.27 5.45 -16.92
C TYR A 175 1.98 3.96 -16.71
N LEU A 176 3.02 3.15 -16.58
CA LEU A 176 2.86 1.71 -16.43
C LEU A 176 2.98 1.26 -14.97
N ALA A 177 2.26 0.20 -14.65
CA ALA A 177 2.45 -0.57 -13.44
C ALA A 177 2.55 -2.06 -13.77
N ALA A 178 3.59 -2.73 -13.28
CA ALA A 178 3.73 -4.18 -13.38
C ALA A 178 3.18 -4.84 -12.12
N LEU A 179 2.19 -5.71 -12.29
CA LEU A 179 1.66 -6.57 -11.25
C LEU A 179 2.45 -7.87 -11.22
N HIS A 180 2.96 -8.18 -10.04
CA HIS A 180 3.64 -9.41 -9.71
C HIS A 180 2.80 -10.19 -8.70
N GLU A 181 2.75 -11.50 -8.85
CA GLU A 181 2.06 -12.40 -7.93
C GLU A 181 3.05 -13.33 -7.25
N ARG A 182 2.91 -13.54 -5.95
CA ARG A 182 3.55 -14.65 -5.25
C ARG A 182 2.50 -15.75 -5.11
N PRO A 183 2.63 -16.87 -5.83
CA PRO A 183 1.62 -17.92 -5.79
C PRO A 183 1.47 -18.50 -4.38
N GLN A 184 0.30 -19.08 -4.13
CA GLN A 184 0.00 -19.78 -2.89
C GLN A 184 1.06 -20.86 -2.60
N GLN A 185 1.72 -20.81 -1.45
CA GLN A 185 2.69 -21.81 -1.03
C GLN A 185 2.51 -22.21 0.44
N GLY A 186 2.37 -23.52 0.70
CA GLY A 186 2.33 -24.06 2.07
C GLY A 186 1.15 -23.55 2.91
N GLY A 187 -0.03 -23.39 2.31
CA GLY A 187 -1.24 -22.91 3.01
C GLY A 187 -1.26 -21.40 3.28
N LYS A 188 -0.21 -20.66 2.93
CA LYS A 188 -0.25 -19.19 2.90
C LYS A 188 -1.10 -18.76 1.71
N GLN A 189 -1.94 -17.74 1.87
CA GLN A 189 -2.62 -17.10 0.74
C GLN A 189 -1.59 -16.64 -0.30
N CYS A 190 -2.04 -16.39 -1.54
CA CYS A 190 -1.23 -15.72 -2.55
C CYS A 190 -0.59 -14.43 -1.95
N ASP A 191 0.26 -13.72 -2.66
CA ASP A 191 0.51 -12.30 -2.39
C ASP A 191 0.63 -11.54 -3.71
N TYR A 192 0.55 -10.22 -3.68
CA TYR A 192 0.75 -9.41 -4.87
C TYR A 192 1.64 -8.21 -4.59
N HIS A 193 2.27 -7.71 -5.64
CA HIS A 193 3.09 -6.51 -5.57
C HIS A 193 2.99 -5.72 -6.86
N PHE A 194 2.94 -4.41 -6.74
CA PHE A 194 2.99 -3.51 -7.90
C PHE A 194 4.33 -2.79 -7.96
N LEU A 195 4.93 -2.79 -9.13
CA LEU A 195 6.05 -1.92 -9.49
C LEU A 195 5.51 -0.80 -10.37
N ARG A 196 5.88 0.43 -10.07
CA ARG A 196 5.63 1.59 -10.91
C ARG A 196 6.76 1.75 -11.91
N ILE A 197 6.39 2.02 -13.16
CA ILE A 197 7.29 2.39 -14.24
C ILE A 197 6.90 3.80 -14.66
N ASP A 198 7.75 4.78 -14.33
CA ASP A 198 7.50 6.17 -14.69
C ASP A 198 7.69 6.42 -16.19
N ARG A 199 7.38 7.64 -16.64
CA ARG A 199 7.43 7.99 -18.07
C ARG A 199 8.85 8.02 -18.65
N HIS A 200 9.88 8.01 -17.80
CA HIS A 200 11.28 7.95 -18.21
C HIS A 200 11.82 6.52 -18.22
N GLY A 201 10.96 5.51 -17.97
CA GLY A 201 11.35 4.12 -17.81
C GLY A 201 11.94 3.80 -16.44
N GLY A 202 11.94 4.76 -15.50
CA GLY A 202 12.40 4.54 -14.15
C GLY A 202 11.46 3.59 -13.41
N VAL A 203 12.01 2.53 -12.84
CA VAL A 203 11.24 1.54 -12.07
C VAL A 203 11.39 1.77 -10.58
N SER A 204 10.29 1.72 -9.86
CA SER A 204 10.30 1.81 -8.40
C SER A 204 9.11 1.12 -7.78
N HIS A 205 9.24 0.74 -6.52
CA HIS A 205 8.19 0.05 -5.78
C HIS A 205 8.27 0.33 -4.30
N LYS A 206 7.23 -0.08 -3.56
CA LYS A 206 7.15 0.06 -2.10
C LYS A 206 6.87 -1.29 -1.47
N ASN A 207 7.77 -1.80 -0.64
CA ASN A 207 7.57 -3.08 0.06
C ASN A 207 6.67 -2.93 1.29
N GLY A 208 5.35 -2.98 1.11
CA GLY A 208 4.40 -2.91 2.21
C GLY A 208 4.55 -1.59 2.99
N HIS A 209 5.03 -1.66 4.23
CA HIS A 209 5.32 -0.48 5.06
C HIS A 209 6.75 0.06 4.92
N GLY A 210 7.61 -0.61 4.16
CA GLY A 210 8.99 -0.21 3.94
C GLY A 210 9.12 0.95 2.95
N TYR A 211 10.36 1.28 2.62
CA TYR A 211 10.65 2.38 1.72
C TYR A 211 10.18 2.15 0.28
N VAL A 212 9.90 3.27 -0.37
CA VAL A 212 9.92 3.40 -1.82
C VAL A 212 11.37 3.35 -2.30
N THR A 213 11.67 2.39 -3.16
CA THR A 213 13.02 2.13 -3.69
C THR A 213 12.95 1.81 -5.18
N ASN A 214 14.02 2.12 -5.91
CA ASN A 214 14.27 1.63 -7.28
C ASN A 214 15.12 0.36 -7.31
N LEU A 215 15.35 -0.26 -6.15
CA LEU A 215 16.16 -1.46 -6.01
C LEU A 215 15.31 -2.72 -5.89
N ASP A 216 15.79 -3.84 -6.43
CA ASP A 216 15.27 -5.18 -6.20
C ASP A 216 15.56 -5.66 -4.77
N TYR A 217 15.17 -6.89 -4.43
CA TYR A 217 15.42 -7.45 -3.09
C TYR A 217 16.88 -7.87 -2.86
N GLY A 218 17.69 -7.92 -3.92
CA GLY A 218 19.15 -8.08 -3.85
C GLY A 218 19.89 -6.75 -3.66
N GLY A 219 19.20 -5.62 -3.74
CA GLY A 219 19.78 -4.27 -3.65
C GLY A 219 20.33 -3.72 -4.96
N ALA A 220 20.07 -4.38 -6.10
CA ALA A 220 20.44 -3.88 -7.43
C ALA A 220 19.31 -3.02 -8.01
N GLU A 221 19.65 -2.06 -8.87
CA GLU A 221 18.64 -1.26 -9.57
C GLU A 221 17.76 -2.14 -10.47
N ILE A 222 16.46 -1.85 -10.48
CA ILE A 222 15.50 -2.59 -11.29
C ILE A 222 15.55 -2.08 -12.73
N VAL A 223 16.10 -2.90 -13.62
CA VAL A 223 16.24 -2.58 -15.05
C VAL A 223 15.09 -3.17 -15.88
N ASP A 224 14.60 -4.35 -15.49
CA ASP A 224 13.50 -5.04 -16.17
C ASP A 224 12.39 -5.38 -15.16
N PRO A 225 11.30 -4.60 -15.10
CA PRO A 225 10.21 -4.79 -14.14
C PRO A 225 9.33 -6.00 -14.46
N PHE A 226 9.54 -6.68 -15.59
CA PHE A 226 8.76 -7.85 -16.01
C PHE A 226 9.48 -9.17 -15.72
N ASN A 227 10.69 -9.08 -15.17
CA ASN A 227 11.48 -10.24 -14.78
C ASN A 227 11.12 -10.73 -13.37
N ASP A 228 10.91 -12.03 -13.22
CA ASP A 228 10.61 -12.68 -11.93
C ASP A 228 11.75 -12.54 -10.90
N ALA A 229 12.98 -12.24 -11.34
CA ALA A 229 14.12 -12.05 -10.45
C ALA A 229 14.04 -10.76 -9.59
N VAL A 230 13.20 -9.79 -9.98
CA VAL A 230 13.09 -8.51 -9.26
C VAL A 230 12.57 -8.71 -7.83
N LEU A 231 11.66 -9.66 -7.65
CA LEU A 231 10.98 -9.94 -6.40
C LEU A 231 11.04 -11.44 -6.09
N PRO A 232 11.95 -11.90 -5.22
CA PRO A 232 12.12 -13.31 -4.91
C PRO A 232 10.81 -13.99 -4.51
N GLY A 233 10.45 -15.02 -5.27
CA GLY A 233 9.22 -15.80 -5.06
C GLY A 233 7.96 -15.19 -5.69
N TYR A 234 8.05 -14.02 -6.30
CA TYR A 234 7.00 -13.48 -7.15
C TYR A 234 7.29 -13.80 -8.62
N ARG A 235 6.24 -13.77 -9.43
CA ARG A 235 6.30 -13.84 -10.88
C ARG A 235 5.50 -12.70 -11.49
N TYR A 236 5.96 -12.18 -12.62
CA TYR A 236 5.19 -11.21 -13.39
C TYR A 236 3.85 -11.82 -13.82
N HIS A 237 2.78 -11.05 -13.67
CA HIS A 237 1.42 -11.48 -13.98
C HIS A 237 0.77 -10.61 -15.06
N ALA A 238 0.77 -9.29 -14.89
CA ALA A 238 0.12 -8.38 -15.82
C ALA A 238 0.72 -6.97 -15.76
N ALA A 239 0.53 -6.19 -16.82
CA ALA A 239 0.84 -4.77 -16.85
C ALA A 239 -0.44 -3.93 -16.95
N PHE A 240 -0.41 -2.75 -16.35
CA PHE A 240 -1.52 -1.81 -16.34
C PHE A 240 -1.08 -0.42 -16.78
N LEU A 241 -1.91 0.24 -17.59
CA LEU A 241 -1.89 1.68 -17.77
C LEU A 241 -2.58 2.33 -16.57
N VAL A 242 -1.83 3.17 -15.85
CA VAL A 242 -2.33 3.96 -14.73
C VAL A 242 -2.53 5.40 -15.19
N PRO A 243 -3.74 5.96 -15.09
CA PRO A 243 -4.01 7.31 -15.59
C PRO A 243 -3.22 8.35 -14.77
N CYS A 244 -2.54 9.24 -15.49
CA CYS A 244 -2.10 10.51 -14.94
C CYS A 244 -3.36 11.36 -14.85
N VAL A 245 -3.85 11.68 -13.65
CA VAL A 245 -5.08 12.45 -13.51
C VAL A 245 -4.87 13.84 -14.11
N MET A 246 -5.32 14.05 -15.35
CA MET A 246 -5.41 15.38 -15.94
C MET A 246 -6.64 16.05 -15.34
N THR A 247 -6.40 17.08 -14.54
CA THR A 247 -7.42 18.03 -14.07
C THR A 247 -8.10 18.73 -15.22
#